data_AF-A0A356H624-F1
#
_entry.id   AF-A0A356H624-F1
#
_cell.length_a   1.000
_cell.length_b   1.000
_cell.length_c   1.000
_cell.angle_alpha   90.00
_cell.angle_beta   90.00
_cell.angle_gamma   90.00
#
_symmetry.space_group_name_H-M   'P 1'
#
loop_
_entity.id
_entity.type
_entity.pdbx_description
1 polymer ?
#
loop_
_entity_poly.entity_id
_entity_poly.type
_entity_poly.pdbx_seq_one_letter_code
_entity_poly.pdbx_strand_id
1 'polypeptide(L)'
;MNGFPQVDNALKRMQLYEGSVYVTYGHRITEVFSELDYKMGVGLFPKTNIAFLNYQQLVLLMQDTAKREQWSQEKYMEARNRLKQHAPGGRIILYVERFDMYQTNNKFFFIIIRGNDENKIFEYQLPYKAAELVTTDVFSNWAIIDVDVPLPECFFIYVNHKMTEHLSDTKFLVEQNAAPLQKPAE
;
A
#
# COMPACT_ATOMS: atom_id res chain seq x y z
N MET A 1 23.33 -6.66 -6.62
CA MET A 1 22.49 -5.44 -6.50
C MET A 1 21.08 -5.78 -6.99
N ASN A 2 20.05 -5.15 -6.39
CA ASN A 2 18.60 -5.33 -6.60
C ASN A 2 17.90 -6.06 -5.46
N GLY A 3 17.60 -5.31 -4.40
CA GLY A 3 16.71 -5.71 -3.32
C GLY A 3 15.77 -4.55 -2.98
N PHE A 4 15.14 -3.93 -3.98
CA PHE A 4 13.89 -3.24 -3.69
C PHE A 4 12.94 -4.29 -3.10
N PRO A 5 12.11 -3.96 -2.09
CA PRO A 5 11.15 -4.92 -1.60
C PRO A 5 10.25 -5.29 -2.77
N GLN A 6 10.40 -6.51 -3.29
CA GLN A 6 9.38 -7.09 -4.14
C GLN A 6 8.09 -7.06 -3.32
N VAL A 7 7.00 -6.58 -3.92
CA VAL A 7 5.68 -6.67 -3.29
C VAL A 7 5.47 -8.11 -2.83
N ASP A 8 5.07 -8.27 -1.57
CA ASP A 8 4.85 -9.58 -0.97
C ASP A 8 3.89 -10.40 -1.84
N ASN A 9 4.22 -11.67 -2.09
CA ASN A 9 3.36 -12.58 -2.83
C ASN A 9 1.98 -12.74 -2.17
N ALA A 10 1.89 -12.57 -0.85
CA ALA A 10 0.61 -12.52 -0.15
C ALA A 10 -0.26 -11.37 -0.68
N LEU A 11 0.30 -10.17 -0.85
CA LEU A 11 -0.42 -9.01 -1.36
C LEU A 11 -0.86 -9.21 -2.81
N LYS A 12 -0.07 -9.92 -3.64
CA LYS A 12 -0.42 -10.22 -5.03
C LYS A 12 -1.57 -11.23 -5.18
N ARG A 13 -1.61 -12.22 -4.30
CA ARG A 13 -2.57 -13.32 -4.33
C ARG A 13 -3.89 -13.01 -3.62
N MET A 14 -3.90 -11.96 -2.81
CA MET A 14 -5.06 -11.54 -2.03
C MET A 14 -6.17 -11.07 -2.96
N GLN A 15 -7.34 -11.68 -2.83
CA GLN A 15 -8.58 -11.18 -3.39
C GLN A 15 -9.39 -10.59 -2.25
N LEU A 16 -9.70 -9.31 -2.36
CA LEU A 16 -10.50 -8.60 -1.38
C LEU A 16 -11.91 -8.39 -1.90
N TYR A 17 -12.81 -8.22 -0.93
CA TYR A 17 -14.20 -7.84 -1.09
C TYR A 17 -14.53 -6.85 0.03
N GLU A 18 -15.61 -6.08 -0.12
CA GLU A 18 -16.08 -5.16 0.91
C GLU A 18 -16.20 -5.85 2.28
N GLY A 19 -15.62 -5.24 3.31
CA GLY A 19 -15.55 -5.76 4.67
C GLY A 19 -14.42 -6.77 4.91
N SER A 20 -13.62 -7.13 3.90
CA SER A 20 -12.49 -8.05 4.07
C SER A 20 -11.43 -7.46 4.99
N VAL A 21 -10.99 -8.25 5.97
CA VAL A 21 -9.97 -7.86 6.95
C VAL A 21 -8.74 -8.75 6.80
N TYR A 22 -7.56 -8.14 6.74
CA TYR A 22 -6.29 -8.84 6.71
C TYR A 22 -5.25 -8.16 7.58
N VAL A 23 -4.22 -8.91 7.97
CA VAL A 23 -3.12 -8.40 8.77
C VAL A 23 -1.84 -8.43 7.95
N THR A 24 -1.23 -7.27 7.72
CA THR A 24 0.10 -7.15 7.11
C THR A 24 1.00 -6.36 8.01
N TYR A 25 2.23 -6.85 8.23
CA TYR A 25 3.21 -6.20 9.10
C TYR A 25 2.64 -5.79 10.48
N GLY A 26 1.77 -6.61 11.09
CA GLY A 26 1.19 -6.30 12.40
C GLY A 26 0.14 -5.17 12.40
N HIS A 27 -0.29 -4.70 11.23
CA HIS A 27 -1.38 -3.76 11.05
C HIS A 27 -2.61 -4.49 10.54
N ARG A 28 -3.78 -4.21 11.12
CA ARG A 28 -5.04 -4.68 10.58
C ARG A 28 -5.50 -3.70 9.52
N ILE A 29 -5.81 -4.23 8.34
CA ILE A 29 -6.30 -3.47 7.20
C ILE A 29 -7.66 -4.05 6.82
N THR A 30 -8.67 -3.18 6.76
CA THR A 30 -10.03 -3.53 6.37
C THR A 30 -10.36 -2.82 5.07
N GLU A 31 -10.75 -3.55 4.02
CA GLU A 31 -11.37 -2.94 2.84
C GLU A 31 -12.78 -2.46 3.23
N VAL A 32 -12.98 -1.15 3.21
CA VAL A 32 -14.26 -0.53 3.58
C VAL A 32 -15.22 -0.54 2.42
N PHE A 33 -14.74 -0.29 1.21
CA PHE A 33 -15.49 -0.46 -0.05
C PHE A 33 -14.52 -0.47 -1.24
N SER A 34 -15.01 -0.97 -2.38
CA SER A 34 -14.33 -0.89 -3.67
C SER A 34 -15.35 -0.77 -4.82
N GLU A 35 -15.31 0.33 -5.56
CA GLU A 35 -16.10 0.56 -6.77
C GLU A 35 -15.33 0.01 -7.98
N LEU A 36 -15.80 -1.10 -8.53
CA LEU A 36 -15.13 -1.81 -9.63
C LEU A 36 -15.92 -1.63 -10.93
N ASP A 37 -15.59 -0.61 -11.73
CA ASP A 37 -16.20 -0.37 -13.05
C ASP A 37 -15.69 -1.33 -14.16
N TYR A 38 -14.74 -2.20 -13.83
CA TYR A 38 -14.04 -2.98 -14.84
C TYR A 38 -14.80 -4.25 -15.20
N LYS A 39 -15.10 -4.42 -16.50
CA LYS A 39 -15.83 -5.58 -17.04
C LYS A 39 -15.31 -6.89 -16.49
N MET A 40 -16.19 -7.65 -15.84
CA MET A 40 -15.88 -8.96 -15.30
C MET A 40 -15.69 -9.99 -16.41
N GLY A 41 -14.50 -10.58 -16.50
CA GLY A 41 -14.33 -11.92 -17.08
C GLY A 41 -14.71 -12.96 -16.02
N VAL A 42 -15.30 -14.09 -16.41
CA VAL A 42 -15.64 -15.16 -15.46
C VAL A 42 -14.36 -15.61 -14.72
N GLY A 43 -14.31 -15.38 -13.41
CA GLY A 43 -13.23 -15.85 -12.54
C GLY A 43 -12.00 -14.93 -12.43
N LEU A 44 -12.02 -13.74 -13.03
CA LEU A 44 -10.96 -12.74 -12.85
C LEU A 44 -11.57 -11.43 -12.36
N PHE A 45 -10.96 -10.84 -11.33
CA PHE A 45 -11.36 -9.56 -10.76
C PHE A 45 -10.17 -8.58 -10.76
N PRO A 46 -10.39 -7.30 -11.08
CA PRO A 46 -9.38 -6.28 -10.84
C PRO A 46 -9.03 -6.25 -9.33
N LYS A 47 -7.78 -5.93 -9.01
CA LYS A 47 -7.31 -5.88 -7.63
C LYS A 47 -6.75 -4.52 -7.29
N THR A 48 -7.06 -4.04 -6.10
CA THR A 48 -6.38 -2.91 -5.48
C THR A 48 -6.08 -3.38 -4.06
N ASN A 49 -4.82 -3.64 -3.76
CA ASN A 49 -4.42 -4.12 -2.44
C ASN A 49 -3.35 -3.19 -1.86
N ILE A 50 -3.34 -3.02 -0.55
CA ILE A 50 -2.33 -2.22 0.13
C ILE A 50 -1.66 -3.00 1.25
N ALA A 51 -0.42 -2.63 1.55
CA ALA A 51 0.18 -2.93 2.84
C ALA A 51 0.77 -1.66 3.44
N PHE A 52 0.93 -1.64 4.74
CA PHE A 52 1.44 -0.48 5.47
C PHE A 52 2.57 -0.90 6.41
N LEU A 53 3.60 -0.07 6.50
CA LEU A 53 4.69 -0.18 7.45
C LEU A 53 4.79 1.15 8.19
N ASN A 54 4.71 1.14 9.52
CA ASN A 54 4.93 2.36 10.29
C ASN A 54 6.42 2.74 10.36
N TYR A 55 6.70 3.95 10.84
CA TYR A 55 8.07 4.46 10.93
C TYR A 55 9.00 3.54 11.74
N GLN A 56 8.54 3.00 12.87
CA GLN A 56 9.34 2.11 13.72
C GLN A 56 9.75 0.84 12.97
N GLN A 57 8.84 0.25 12.20
CA GLN A 57 9.13 -0.93 11.38
C GLN A 57 10.11 -0.61 10.25
N LEU A 58 9.99 0.56 9.61
CA LEU A 58 10.96 0.98 8.60
C LEU A 58 12.37 1.14 9.20
N VAL A 59 12.48 1.65 10.43
CA VAL A 59 13.76 1.73 11.14
C VAL A 59 14.32 0.33 11.44
N LEU A 60 13.48 -0.61 11.87
CA LEU A 60 13.92 -1.99 12.13
C LEU A 60 14.42 -2.67 10.85
N LEU A 61 13.67 -2.58 9.74
CA LEU A 61 14.08 -3.13 8.44
C LEU A 61 15.39 -2.49 7.94
N MET A 62 15.56 -1.19 8.16
CA MET A 62 16.81 -0.49 7.84
C MET A 62 17.96 -0.99 8.72
N GLN A 63 17.75 -1.20 10.01
CA GLN A 63 18.76 -1.71 10.93
C GLN A 63 19.24 -3.10 10.52
N ASP A 64 18.32 -4.00 10.14
CA ASP A 64 18.67 -5.34 9.68
C ASP A 64 19.44 -5.29 8.35
N THR A 65 19.04 -4.40 7.43
CA THR A 65 19.77 -4.15 6.19
C THR A 65 21.18 -3.63 6.46
N ALA A 66 21.32 -2.64 7.35
CA ALA A 66 22.60 -2.06 7.74
C ALA A 66 23.54 -3.10 8.35
N LYS A 67 23.04 -4.00 9.20
CA LYS A 67 23.82 -5.11 9.75
C LYS A 67 24.27 -6.09 8.67
N ARG A 68 23.33 -6.54 7.81
CA ARG A 68 23.60 -7.51 6.74
C ARG A 68 24.63 -6.98 5.72
N GLU A 69 24.53 -5.70 5.39
CA GLU A 69 25.40 -5.03 4.44
C GLU A 69 26.60 -4.33 5.11
N GLN A 70 26.78 -4.52 6.41
CA GLN A 70 27.90 -3.98 7.19
C GLN A 70 28.09 -2.47 6.99
N TRP A 71 27.00 -1.69 7.04
CA TRP A 71 27.07 -0.24 6.91
C TRP A 71 27.87 0.38 8.07
N SER A 72 28.59 1.45 7.79
CA SER A 72 29.16 2.29 8.84
C SER A 72 28.07 2.94 9.68
N GLN A 73 28.42 3.31 10.92
CA GLN A 73 27.50 4.01 11.81
C GLN A 73 27.03 5.35 11.20
N GLU A 74 27.93 6.07 10.51
CA GLU A 74 27.62 7.31 9.82
C GLU A 74 26.56 7.10 8.74
N LYS A 75 26.77 6.14 7.82
CA LYS A 75 25.80 5.81 6.76
C LYS A 75 24.44 5.40 7.34
N TYR A 76 24.43 4.61 8.42
CA TYR A 76 23.20 4.22 9.09
C TYR A 76 22.45 5.44 9.66
N MET A 77 23.16 6.35 10.33
CA MET A 77 22.57 7.56 10.91
C MET A 77 22.04 8.51 9.84
N GLU A 78 22.76 8.69 8.73
CA GLU A 78 22.29 9.47 7.58
C GLU A 78 21.01 8.87 6.99
N ALA A 79 20.99 7.56 6.75
CA ALA A 79 19.82 6.87 6.21
C ALA A 79 18.62 7.00 7.16
N ARG A 80 18.84 6.83 8.47
CA ARG A 80 17.79 6.98 9.49
C ARG A 80 17.23 8.40 9.55
N ASN A 81 18.10 9.41 9.44
CA ASN A 81 17.69 10.81 9.40
C ASN A 81 16.87 11.12 8.14
N ARG A 82 17.28 10.63 6.98
CA ARG A 82 16.49 10.72 5.74
C ARG A 82 15.12 10.08 5.90
N LEU A 83 15.07 8.87 6.47
CA LEU A 83 13.81 8.18 6.72
C LEU A 83 12.90 8.99 7.65
N LYS A 84 13.45 9.61 8.70
CA LYS A 84 12.69 10.47 9.62
C LYS A 84 12.11 11.71 8.93
N GLN A 85 12.81 12.25 7.93
CA GLN A 85 12.39 13.45 7.21
C GLN A 85 11.37 13.14 6.10
N HIS A 86 11.48 11.99 5.44
CA HIS A 86 10.68 11.66 4.26
C HIS A 86 9.57 10.64 4.50
N ALA A 87 9.65 9.84 5.57
CA ALA A 87 8.67 8.81 5.89
C ALA A 87 8.26 8.76 7.39
N PRO A 88 8.10 9.88 8.12
CA PRO A 88 7.66 9.85 9.52
C PRO A 88 6.25 9.25 9.71
N GLY A 89 5.40 9.28 8.68
CA GLY A 89 4.10 8.61 8.66
C GLY A 89 4.17 7.12 8.33
N GLY A 90 5.34 6.62 7.95
CA GLY A 90 5.50 5.27 7.44
C GLY A 90 5.46 5.19 5.92
N ARG A 91 5.13 3.99 5.42
CA ARG A 91 5.21 3.62 4.01
C ARG A 91 4.02 2.78 3.60
N ILE A 92 3.41 3.15 2.48
CA ILE A 92 2.36 2.38 1.82
C ILE A 92 3.00 1.59 0.68
N ILE A 93 2.60 0.32 0.55
CA ILE A 93 2.90 -0.53 -0.59
C ILE A 93 1.57 -0.75 -1.31
N LEU A 94 1.44 -0.20 -2.51
CA LEU A 94 0.27 -0.39 -3.37
C LEU A 94 0.53 -1.50 -4.37
N TYR A 95 -0.44 -2.40 -4.55
CA TYR A 95 -0.49 -3.36 -5.64
C TYR A 95 -1.81 -3.22 -6.40
N VAL A 96 -1.73 -3.23 -7.75
CA VAL A 96 -2.91 -3.16 -8.61
C VAL A 96 -2.84 -4.19 -9.72
N GLU A 97 -3.99 -4.79 -10.05
CA GLU A 97 -4.22 -5.60 -11.25
C GLU A 97 -5.43 -5.07 -12.03
N ARG A 98 -5.30 -4.92 -13.35
CA ARG A 98 -6.40 -4.59 -14.26
C ARG A 98 -6.32 -5.46 -15.52
N PHE A 99 -7.41 -5.48 -16.28
CA PHE A 99 -7.49 -6.14 -17.60
C PHE A 99 -6.93 -5.30 -18.73
N ASP A 100 -6.60 -4.04 -18.44
CA ASP A 100 -6.11 -3.09 -19.42
C ASP A 100 -4.77 -2.51 -18.96
N MET A 101 -3.76 -2.62 -19.83
CA MET A 101 -2.40 -2.16 -19.56
C MET A 101 -2.32 -0.66 -19.24
N TYR A 102 -3.16 0.14 -19.87
CA TYR A 102 -3.18 1.59 -19.67
C TYR A 102 -3.75 1.93 -18.30
N GLN A 103 -4.81 1.24 -17.88
CA GLN A 103 -5.44 1.39 -16.57
C GLN A 103 -4.59 0.86 -15.41
N THR A 104 -3.59 -0.01 -15.66
CA THR A 104 -2.61 -0.41 -14.64
C THR A 104 -1.41 0.54 -14.55
N ASN A 105 -1.40 1.66 -15.28
CA ASN A 105 -0.31 2.62 -15.19
C ASN A 105 -0.42 3.45 -13.90
N ASN A 106 0.64 3.47 -13.10
CA ASN A 106 0.67 4.18 -11.83
C ASN A 106 0.31 5.68 -11.97
N LYS A 107 0.58 6.35 -13.11
CA LYS A 107 0.25 7.79 -13.26
C LYS A 107 -1.23 8.12 -13.11
N PHE A 108 -2.11 7.15 -13.35
CA PHE A 108 -3.55 7.31 -13.20
C PHE A 108 -4.02 7.13 -11.76
N PHE A 109 -3.19 6.56 -10.90
CA PHE A 109 -3.52 6.41 -9.50
C PHE A 109 -3.06 7.61 -8.67
N PHE A 110 -3.83 7.90 -7.64
CA PHE A 110 -3.44 8.80 -6.57
C PHE A 110 -3.96 8.26 -5.23
N ILE A 111 -3.24 8.60 -4.17
CA ILE A 111 -3.57 8.18 -2.81
C ILE A 111 -3.98 9.40 -2.01
N ILE A 112 -5.04 9.28 -1.22
CA ILE A 112 -5.41 10.25 -0.19
C ILE A 112 -5.43 9.52 1.15
N ILE A 113 -4.84 10.12 2.18
CA ILE A 113 -4.97 9.65 3.56
C ILE A 113 -5.85 10.63 4.33
N ARG A 114 -6.83 10.10 5.06
CA ARG A 114 -7.70 10.86 5.96
C ARG A 114 -7.64 10.32 7.38
N GLY A 115 -7.78 11.21 8.35
CA GLY A 115 -7.97 10.83 9.75
C GLY A 115 -9.37 10.25 10.01
N ASN A 116 -9.62 9.83 11.24
CA ASN A 116 -10.94 9.38 11.68
C ASN A 116 -12.01 10.49 11.65
N ASP A 117 -11.58 11.75 11.70
CA ASP A 117 -12.41 12.94 11.54
C ASP A 117 -12.69 13.27 10.05
N GLU A 118 -12.29 12.37 9.14
CA GLU A 118 -12.38 12.52 7.69
C GLU A 118 -11.58 13.71 7.13
N ASN A 119 -10.74 14.37 7.92
CA ASN A 119 -9.87 15.44 7.42
C ASN A 119 -8.72 14.86 6.60
N LYS A 120 -8.39 15.51 5.48
CA LYS A 120 -7.27 15.10 4.62
C LYS A 120 -5.94 15.40 5.31
N ILE A 121 -5.12 14.37 5.47
CA ILE A 121 -3.79 14.44 6.09
C ILE A 121 -2.70 14.47 5.00
N PHE A 122 -2.86 13.64 3.97
CA PHE A 122 -1.83 13.44 2.94
C PHE A 122 -2.48 13.17 1.59
N GLU A 123 -1.80 13.57 0.51
CA GLU A 123 -2.17 13.25 -0.86
C GLU A 123 -0.92 13.03 -1.70
N TYR A 124 -0.93 11.98 -2.52
CA TYR A 124 0.20 11.65 -3.39
C TYR A 124 -0.25 11.24 -4.78
N GLN A 125 0.33 11.91 -5.77
CA GLN A 125 0.14 11.62 -7.18
C GLN A 125 1.24 10.65 -7.62
N LEU A 126 0.88 9.44 -8.01
CA LEU A 126 1.88 8.44 -8.37
C LEU A 126 2.57 8.82 -9.69
N PRO A 127 3.90 8.65 -9.80
CA PRO A 127 4.62 8.90 -11.03
C PRO A 127 4.30 7.83 -12.08
N TYR A 128 4.63 8.12 -13.35
CA TYR A 128 4.53 7.14 -14.42
C TYR A 128 5.36 5.89 -14.10
N LYS A 129 4.70 4.74 -14.16
CA LYS A 129 5.32 3.42 -14.20
C LYS A 129 4.42 2.54 -15.05
N ALA A 130 4.95 1.98 -16.14
CA ALA A 130 4.23 1.00 -16.94
C ALA A 130 3.99 -0.28 -16.13
N ALA A 131 3.03 -1.10 -16.56
CA ALA A 131 2.77 -2.40 -15.94
C ALA A 131 4.07 -3.24 -15.88
N GLU A 132 4.29 -3.90 -14.75
CA GLU A 132 5.52 -4.66 -14.49
C GLU A 132 5.39 -6.13 -14.88
N LEU A 133 4.22 -6.72 -14.63
CA LEU A 133 3.89 -8.08 -15.05
C LEU A 133 2.69 -8.05 -15.98
N VAL A 134 2.85 -8.73 -17.11
CA VAL A 134 1.83 -8.92 -18.13
C VAL A 134 1.60 -10.41 -18.27
N THR A 135 0.40 -10.88 -17.94
CA THR A 135 -0.05 -12.23 -18.32
C THR A 135 -0.98 -12.12 -19.52
N THR A 136 -1.50 -13.24 -20.01
CA THR A 136 -2.48 -13.27 -21.10
C THR A 136 -3.73 -12.46 -20.76
N ASP A 137 -4.11 -12.42 -19.49
CA ASP A 137 -5.41 -11.91 -19.06
C ASP A 137 -5.33 -10.69 -18.14
N VAL A 138 -4.19 -10.45 -17.45
CA VAL A 138 -4.07 -9.35 -16.49
C VAL A 138 -2.73 -8.62 -16.57
N PHE A 139 -2.80 -7.31 -16.30
CA PHE A 139 -1.66 -6.41 -16.18
C PHE A 139 -1.56 -5.97 -14.72
N SER A 140 -0.38 -6.11 -14.11
CA SER A 140 -0.16 -5.69 -12.72
C SER A 140 0.93 -4.64 -12.59
N ASN A 141 0.82 -3.83 -11.53
CA ASN A 141 1.79 -2.83 -11.17
C ASN A 141 1.81 -2.62 -9.66
N TRP A 142 2.83 -1.92 -9.19
CA TRP A 142 2.96 -1.56 -7.79
C TRP A 142 3.73 -0.29 -7.57
N ALA A 143 3.52 0.31 -6.40
CA ALA A 143 4.23 1.49 -5.94
C ALA A 143 4.58 1.38 -4.47
N ILE A 144 5.67 2.06 -4.09
CA ILE A 144 6.02 2.33 -2.70
C ILE A 144 5.87 3.83 -2.51
N ILE A 145 5.12 4.23 -1.49
CA ILE A 145 4.83 5.62 -1.18
C ILE A 145 5.26 5.88 0.25
N ASP A 146 6.22 6.79 0.43
CA ASP A 146 6.61 7.29 1.74
C ASP A 146 5.67 8.42 2.16
N VAL A 147 5.17 8.36 3.39
CA VAL A 147 4.27 9.36 3.95
C VAL A 147 5.09 10.35 4.78
N ASP A 148 5.22 11.56 4.29
CA ASP A 148 6.10 12.61 4.82
C ASP A 148 5.55 13.31 6.07
N VAL A 149 4.35 12.95 6.51
CA VAL A 149 3.66 13.47 7.70
C VAL A 149 3.30 12.35 8.66
N PRO A 150 3.41 12.54 10.00
CA PRO A 150 2.98 11.54 10.98
C PRO A 150 1.50 11.17 10.81
N LEU A 151 1.17 9.90 11.02
CA LEU A 151 -0.20 9.39 10.94
C LEU A 151 -0.73 9.01 12.33
N PRO A 152 -2.04 9.18 12.59
CA PRO A 152 -2.68 8.69 13.82
C PRO A 152 -2.71 7.16 13.86
N GLU A 153 -3.07 6.58 15.01
CA GLU A 153 -3.15 5.11 15.17
C GLU A 153 -4.19 4.46 14.25
N CYS A 154 -5.28 5.16 13.94
CA CYS A 154 -6.30 4.73 13.00
C CYS A 154 -6.53 5.81 11.94
N PHE A 155 -6.55 5.41 10.67
CA PHE A 155 -6.73 6.30 9.53
C PHE A 155 -7.26 5.55 8.31
N PHE A 156 -7.71 6.30 7.31
CA PHE A 156 -8.19 5.75 6.05
C PHE A 156 -7.22 6.04 4.92
N ILE A 157 -6.95 5.04 4.08
CA ILE A 157 -6.25 5.17 2.80
C ILE A 157 -7.28 5.03 1.68
N TYR A 158 -7.35 6.02 0.83
CA TYR A 158 -8.10 5.99 -0.42
C TYR A 158 -7.12 5.77 -1.57
N VAL A 159 -7.41 4.79 -2.42
CA VAL A 159 -6.70 4.56 -3.67
C VAL A 159 -7.67 4.87 -4.79
N ASN A 160 -7.40 5.95 -5.52
CA ASN A 160 -8.28 6.46 -6.56
C ASN A 160 -7.58 6.44 -7.92
N HIS A 161 -8.36 6.39 -8.98
CA HIS A 161 -7.97 6.27 -10.37
C HIS A 161 -8.61 7.42 -11.17
N LYS A 162 -7.79 8.25 -11.82
CA LYS A 162 -8.19 9.50 -12.50
C LYS A 162 -9.17 9.33 -13.67
N MET A 163 -9.44 8.09 -14.08
CA MET A 163 -10.30 7.80 -15.24
C MET A 163 -11.66 7.25 -14.84
N THR A 164 -11.94 7.07 -13.55
CA THR A 164 -13.27 6.68 -13.07
C THR A 164 -14.11 7.93 -12.82
N GLU A 165 -15.44 7.76 -12.84
CA GLU A 165 -16.38 8.83 -12.51
C GLU A 165 -16.65 8.91 -10.99
N HIS A 166 -16.11 7.95 -10.23
CA HIS A 166 -16.31 7.84 -8.79
C HIS A 166 -15.61 8.95 -8.02
N LEU A 167 -16.24 9.40 -6.94
CA LEU A 167 -15.59 10.28 -5.97
C LEU A 167 -14.43 9.57 -5.24
N SER A 168 -14.51 8.25 -5.10
CA SER A 168 -13.47 7.39 -4.55
C SER A 168 -13.64 5.96 -5.05
N ASP A 169 -12.54 5.29 -5.38
CA ASP A 169 -12.60 3.94 -5.95
C ASP A 169 -12.40 2.85 -4.90
N THR A 170 -11.40 2.97 -4.02
CA THR A 170 -11.19 1.97 -2.97
C THR A 170 -10.79 2.66 -1.67
N LYS A 171 -11.43 2.29 -0.57
CA LYS A 171 -11.13 2.79 0.78
C LYS A 171 -10.67 1.65 1.69
N PHE A 172 -9.57 1.87 2.40
CA PHE A 172 -9.06 0.98 3.43
C PHE A 172 -9.03 1.69 4.77
N LEU A 173 -9.49 1.02 5.84
CA LEU A 173 -9.20 1.39 7.22
C LEU A 173 -7.91 0.70 7.64
N VAL A 174 -6.96 1.47 8.19
CA VAL A 174 -5.73 0.95 8.78
C VAL A 174 -5.78 1.18 10.28
N GLU A 175 -5.64 0.10 11.05
CA GLU A 175 -5.52 0.11 12.50
C GLU A 175 -4.10 -0.32 12.89
N GLN A 176 -3.32 0.62 13.44
CA GLN A 176 -1.94 0.37 13.80
C GLN A 176 -1.80 -0.52 15.03
N ASN A 177 -0.86 -1.48 15.00
CA ASN A 177 -0.57 -2.39 16.11
C ASN A 177 -1.80 -3.17 16.62
N ALA A 178 -2.76 -3.44 15.73
CA ALA A 178 -3.99 -4.12 16.10
C ALA A 178 -3.70 -5.54 16.62
N ALA A 179 -4.48 -5.97 17.62
CA ALA A 179 -4.43 -7.34 18.13
C ALA A 179 -4.71 -8.36 16.99
N PRO A 180 -4.13 -9.57 17.05
CA PRO A 180 -4.41 -10.63 16.08
C PRO A 180 -5.92 -10.84 15.90
N LEU A 181 -6.35 -11.21 14.69
CA LEU A 181 -7.74 -11.58 14.45
C LEU A 181 -8.12 -12.72 15.40
N GLN A 182 -9.12 -12.48 16.26
CA GLN A 182 -9.69 -13.55 17.08
C GLN A 182 -10.37 -14.53 16.14
N LYS A 183 -10.05 -15.83 16.25
CA LYS A 183 -10.80 -16.86 15.54
C LYS A 183 -12.27 -16.76 15.97
N PRO A 184 -13.24 -16.97 15.05
CA PRO A 184 -14.62 -17.12 15.45
C PRO A 184 -14.71 -18.19 16.54
N ALA A 185 -15.45 -17.90 17.62
CA ALA A 185 -15.83 -18.93 18.56
C ALA A 185 -16.65 -19.98 17.79
N GLU A 186 -16.22 -21.23 17.85
CA GLU A 186 -16.94 -22.39 17.29
C GLU A 186 -18.30 -22.59 17.95
#